data_AF-A0A937W2W7-F1
#
_entry.id   AF-A0A937W2W7-F1
#
_cell.length_a   1.000
_cell.length_b   1.000
_cell.length_c   1.000
_cell.angle_alpha   90.00
_cell.angle_beta   90.00
_cell.angle_gamma   90.00
#
_symmetry.space_group_name_H-M   'P 1'
#
loop_
_entity.id
_entity.type
_entity.pdbx_description
1 polymer ?
#
loop_
_entity_poly.entity_id
_entity_poly.type
_entity_poly.pdbx_seq_one_letter_code
_entity_poly.pdbx_strand_id
1 'polypeptide(L)'
;RQRASVPEPQGLTIAGPVEVVSFCPPTHASLVRHRSLTLFKILKRMNVHSNNAMAEMFTAALGGLPHMIQQAARAARVPADDLHLINGSGLGPQNQLSARTVCALFAGIQRLVTPAKLTVADVFPVAGLDRGTIRRRQIPAYTIVKTGTLRQVATLAGVMLTRTHGPVWFALINQGGNLWAFRSQQDALLQQLMERWGAADPPPVSFTPTSPLTDTSRNDILLRTKASGG
;
A
#
# COMPACT_ATOMS: atom_id res chain seq x y z
N ARG A 1 18.59 8.51 12.00
CA ARG A 1 18.36 8.43 10.53
C ARG A 1 19.58 7.73 9.92
N GLN A 2 19.58 6.41 9.77
CA GLN A 2 20.62 5.73 9.02
C GLN A 2 20.30 5.90 7.53
N ARG A 3 21.05 6.75 6.84
CA ARG A 3 21.15 6.66 5.38
C ARG A 3 21.76 5.29 5.11
N ALA A 4 21.05 4.40 4.43
CA ALA A 4 21.68 3.24 3.86
C ALA A 4 22.84 3.77 3.00
N SER A 5 24.07 3.34 3.30
CA SER A 5 25.22 3.64 2.46
C SER A 5 24.89 3.10 1.08
N VAL A 6 24.83 3.99 0.09
CA VAL A 6 24.92 3.56 -1.30
C VAL A 6 26.29 2.91 -1.39
N PRO A 7 26.39 1.62 -1.77
CA PRO A 7 27.70 1.01 -1.95
C PRO A 7 28.46 1.89 -2.93
N GLU A 8 29.63 2.40 -2.52
CA GLU A 8 30.49 3.14 -3.43
C GLU A 8 30.72 2.25 -4.64
N PRO A 9 30.46 2.74 -5.87
CA PRO A 9 30.80 1.99 -7.05
C PRO A 9 32.30 1.72 -6.97
N GLN A 10 32.70 0.46 -6.84
CA GLN A 10 34.12 0.10 -6.86
C GLN A 10 34.70 0.61 -8.18
N GLY A 11 35.55 1.64 -8.11
CA GLY A 11 36.16 2.30 -9.28
C GLY A 11 35.61 3.66 -9.70
N LEU A 12 34.64 4.27 -8.99
CA LEU A 12 34.19 5.65 -9.27
C LEU A 12 34.68 6.62 -8.20
N THR A 13 35.54 7.57 -8.56
CA THR A 13 36.00 8.65 -7.66
C THR A 13 35.29 9.96 -8.00
N ILE A 14 34.59 10.55 -7.03
CA ILE A 14 34.05 11.92 -7.14
C ILE A 14 35.13 12.89 -6.66
N ALA A 15 35.85 13.49 -7.61
CA ALA A 15 37.02 14.33 -7.32
C ALA A 15 36.69 15.78 -6.87
N GLY A 16 35.42 16.19 -6.96
CA GLY A 16 34.97 17.57 -6.69
C GLY A 16 33.80 17.65 -5.70
N PRO A 17 33.34 18.88 -5.36
CA PRO A 17 32.19 19.07 -4.48
C PRO A 17 30.88 18.58 -5.12
N VAL A 18 29.93 18.17 -4.28
CA VAL A 18 28.57 17.77 -4.70
C VAL A 18 27.62 18.94 -4.53
N GLU A 19 27.03 19.39 -5.64
CA GLU A 19 26.07 20.50 -5.67
C GLU A 19 24.71 20.03 -6.21
N VAL A 20 23.63 20.59 -5.67
CA VAL A 20 22.27 20.36 -6.17
C VAL A 20 21.93 21.49 -7.14
N VAL A 21 21.78 21.15 -8.42
CA VAL A 21 21.39 22.09 -9.47
C VAL A 21 19.97 21.84 -9.96
N SER A 22 19.23 22.89 -10.27
CA SER A 22 17.81 22.84 -10.65
C SER A 22 17.58 22.64 -12.15
N PHE A 23 18.64 22.57 -12.96
CA PHE A 23 18.58 22.42 -14.41
C PHE A 23 19.45 21.25 -14.87
N CYS A 24 19.01 20.56 -15.92
CA CYS A 24 19.82 19.56 -16.61
C CYS A 24 20.52 20.24 -17.81
N PRO A 25 21.84 20.14 -17.97
CA PRO A 25 22.52 20.68 -19.13
C PRO A 25 21.94 20.14 -20.45
N PRO A 26 21.83 20.96 -21.52
CA PRO A 26 21.25 20.54 -22.80
C PRO A 26 21.96 19.31 -23.40
N THR A 27 23.27 19.24 -23.20
CA THR A 27 24.12 18.10 -23.57
C THR A 27 24.48 17.31 -22.32
N HIS A 28 23.88 16.13 -22.17
CA HIS A 28 24.21 15.20 -21.10
C HIS A 28 24.28 13.78 -21.65
N ALA A 29 25.23 12.99 -21.15
CA ALA A 29 25.32 11.57 -21.45
C ALA A 29 24.59 10.80 -20.34
N SER A 30 23.51 10.10 -20.67
CA SER A 30 22.79 9.27 -19.69
C SER A 30 23.63 8.04 -19.34
N LEU A 31 24.16 7.96 -18.12
CA LEU A 31 25.01 6.85 -17.68
C LEU A 31 24.19 5.65 -17.20
N VAL A 32 23.20 5.91 -16.36
CA VAL A 32 22.35 4.90 -15.72
C VAL A 32 20.92 5.39 -15.74
N ARG A 33 19.98 4.48 -16.01
CA ARG A 33 18.55 4.70 -15.84
C ARG A 33 18.02 3.79 -14.73
N HIS A 34 17.45 4.40 -13.69
CA HIS A 34 16.76 3.68 -12.64
C HIS A 34 15.26 3.68 -12.92
N ARG A 35 14.64 2.50 -13.01
CA ARG A 35 13.19 2.36 -13.11
C ARG A 35 12.60 2.14 -11.71
N SER A 36 11.51 2.86 -11.42
CA SER A 36 10.73 2.57 -10.21
C SER A 36 10.14 1.17 -10.28
N LEU A 37 9.65 0.69 -9.14
CA LEU A 37 8.71 -0.44 -9.14
C LEU A 37 7.44 -0.05 -9.91
N THR A 38 6.68 -1.05 -10.34
CA THR A 38 5.32 -0.86 -10.84
C THR A 38 4.45 -0.20 -9.77
N LEU A 39 3.46 0.59 -10.19
CA LEU A 39 2.62 1.36 -9.28
C LEU A 39 1.99 0.52 -8.16
N PHE A 40 1.45 -0.67 -8.48
CA PHE A 40 0.82 -1.53 -7.48
C PHE A 40 1.80 -2.01 -6.41
N LYS A 41 3.06 -2.29 -6.76
CA LYS A 41 4.12 -2.65 -5.79
C LYS A 41 4.47 -1.46 -4.89
N ILE A 42 4.48 -0.24 -5.43
CA ILE A 42 4.68 0.99 -4.66
C ILE A 42 3.51 1.19 -3.68
N LEU A 43 2.27 1.04 -4.15
CA LEU A 43 1.06 1.14 -3.32
C LEU A 43 1.02 0.07 -2.23
N LYS A 44 1.39 -1.18 -2.56
CA LYS A 44 1.53 -2.26 -1.59
C LYS A 44 2.54 -1.92 -0.50
N ARG A 45 3.72 -1.40 -0.87
CA ARG A 45 4.72 -0.96 0.11
C ARG A 45 4.21 0.18 0.98
N MET A 46 3.50 1.15 0.39
CA MET A 46 2.84 2.23 1.13
C MET A 46 1.84 1.66 2.15
N ASN A 47 0.98 0.71 1.75
CA ASN A 47 -0.05 0.16 2.63
C ASN A 47 0.50 -0.78 3.71
N VAL A 48 1.52 -1.59 3.38
CA VAL A 48 2.22 -2.49 4.32
C VAL A 48 2.89 -1.73 5.46
N HIS A 49 3.49 -0.59 5.16
CA HIS A 49 4.15 0.24 6.17
C HIS A 49 3.30 1.40 6.68
N SER A 50 2.10 1.60 6.11
CA SER A 50 1.25 2.77 6.34
C SER A 50 2.02 4.08 6.22
N ASN A 51 2.71 4.27 5.09
CA ASN A 51 3.62 5.40 4.89
C ASN A 51 2.88 6.68 4.47
N ASN A 52 2.76 7.63 5.40
CA ASN A 52 2.05 8.89 5.17
C ASN A 52 2.67 9.74 4.06
N ALA A 53 4.00 9.83 3.98
CA ALA A 53 4.66 10.65 2.98
C ALA A 53 4.36 10.17 1.55
N MET A 54 4.33 8.85 1.34
CA MET A 54 3.96 8.28 0.04
C MET A 54 2.49 8.55 -0.29
N ALA A 55 1.60 8.48 0.69
CA ALA A 55 0.18 8.80 0.49
C ALA A 55 -0.02 10.25 0.04
N GLU A 56 0.64 11.21 0.70
CA GLU A 56 0.56 12.63 0.29
C GLU A 56 1.18 12.86 -1.09
N MET A 57 2.28 12.18 -1.43
CA MET A 57 2.86 12.24 -2.78
C MET A 57 1.87 11.76 -3.85
N PHE A 58 1.14 10.66 -3.59
CA PHE A 58 0.11 10.20 -4.52
C PHE A 58 -1.06 11.17 -4.61
N THR A 59 -1.52 11.74 -3.50
CA THR A 59 -2.57 12.76 -3.52
C THR A 59 -2.16 13.98 -4.35
N ALA A 60 -0.93 14.46 -4.19
CA ALA A 60 -0.40 15.55 -5.01
C ALA A 60 -0.31 15.17 -6.50
N ALA A 61 0.19 13.97 -6.81
CA ALA A 61 0.30 13.47 -8.18
C ALA A 61 -1.06 13.28 -8.88
N LEU A 62 -2.14 13.06 -8.12
CA LEU A 62 -3.51 12.97 -8.62
C LEU A 62 -4.18 14.34 -8.84
N GLY A 63 -3.46 15.46 -8.68
CA GLY A 63 -4.03 16.80 -8.79
C GLY A 63 -4.66 17.32 -7.49
N GLY A 64 -4.32 16.71 -6.36
CA GLY A 64 -4.77 17.14 -5.04
C GLY A 64 -6.00 16.40 -4.51
N LEU A 65 -6.35 16.73 -3.27
CA LEU A 65 -7.38 16.04 -2.49
C LEU A 65 -8.78 16.05 -3.13
N PRO A 66 -9.30 17.17 -3.70
CA PRO A 66 -10.62 17.17 -4.32
C PRO A 66 -10.73 16.21 -5.50
N HIS A 67 -9.68 16.13 -6.34
CA HIS A 67 -9.67 15.20 -7.47
C HIS A 67 -9.62 13.75 -6.99
N MET A 68 -8.79 13.47 -5.98
CA MET A 68 -8.70 12.15 -5.36
C MET A 68 -10.06 11.69 -4.80
N ILE A 69 -10.78 12.54 -4.06
CA ILE A 69 -12.09 12.24 -3.49
C ILE A 69 -13.10 11.90 -4.59
N GLN A 70 -13.15 12.71 -5.66
CA GLN A 70 -14.08 12.48 -6.78
C GLN A 70 -13.81 11.14 -7.47
N GLN A 71 -12.55 10.80 -7.73
CA GLN A 71 -12.18 9.51 -8.34
C GLN A 71 -12.52 8.33 -7.40
N ALA A 72 -12.21 8.46 -6.10
CA ALA A 72 -12.48 7.43 -5.11
C ALA A 72 -13.99 7.17 -4.93
N ALA A 73 -14.79 8.23 -4.84
CA ALA A 73 -16.24 8.15 -4.74
C ALA A 73 -16.87 7.47 -5.96
N ARG A 74 -16.44 7.84 -7.17
CA ARG A 74 -16.87 7.19 -8.43
C ARG A 74 -16.52 5.71 -8.46
N ALA A 75 -15.30 5.34 -8.07
CA ALA A 75 -14.86 3.94 -8.02
C ALA A 75 -15.64 3.10 -7.00
N ALA A 76 -15.90 3.68 -5.82
CA ALA A 76 -16.68 3.06 -4.75
C ALA A 76 -18.18 3.02 -5.05
N ARG A 77 -18.67 3.87 -5.96
CA ARG A 77 -20.09 4.10 -6.27
C ARG A 77 -20.85 4.63 -5.04
N VAL A 78 -20.28 5.64 -4.40
CA VAL A 78 -20.86 6.35 -3.25
C VAL A 78 -20.86 7.86 -3.51
N PRO A 79 -21.69 8.66 -2.82
CA PRO A 79 -21.61 10.11 -2.85
C PRO A 79 -20.20 10.60 -2.47
N ALA A 80 -19.71 11.65 -3.14
CA ALA A 80 -18.43 12.26 -2.77
C ALA A 80 -18.47 12.84 -1.34
N ASP A 81 -19.65 13.31 -0.91
CA ASP A 81 -19.90 13.81 0.43
C ASP A 81 -19.80 12.71 1.50
N ASP A 82 -19.74 11.42 1.15
CA ASP A 82 -19.46 10.35 2.13
C ASP A 82 -17.96 10.26 2.48
N LEU A 83 -17.09 10.99 1.76
CA LEU A 83 -15.64 10.95 1.90
C LEU A 83 -15.13 12.24 2.56
N HIS A 84 -15.30 12.34 3.88
CA HIS A 84 -14.80 13.48 4.67
C HIS A 84 -13.29 13.32 4.91
N LEU A 85 -12.48 13.75 3.95
CA LEU A 85 -11.03 13.66 4.02
C LEU A 85 -10.40 15.05 4.00
N ILE A 86 -9.36 15.24 4.80
CA ILE A 86 -8.55 16.48 4.84
C ILE A 86 -7.12 16.27 4.31
N ASN A 87 -6.72 15.02 4.05
CA ASN A 87 -5.44 14.65 3.46
C ASN A 87 -5.46 13.23 2.88
N GLY A 88 -4.37 12.83 2.20
CA GLY A 88 -4.24 11.51 1.59
C GLY A 88 -3.87 10.40 2.58
N SER A 89 -3.16 10.74 3.65
CA SER A 89 -2.61 9.76 4.60
C SER A 89 -3.59 9.27 5.66
N GLY A 90 -4.70 10.00 5.88
CA GLY A 90 -5.61 9.75 7.00
C GLY A 90 -5.07 10.26 8.34
N LEU A 91 -4.03 11.10 8.33
CA LEU A 91 -3.47 11.68 9.55
C LEU A 91 -4.43 12.73 10.12
N GLY A 92 -4.91 12.52 11.33
CA GLY A 92 -5.79 13.46 12.04
C GLY A 92 -7.25 13.00 12.10
N PRO A 93 -7.96 13.27 13.21
CA PRO A 93 -9.32 12.78 13.46
C PRO A 93 -10.39 13.40 12.56
N GLN A 94 -10.06 14.42 11.78
CA GLN A 94 -10.97 15.07 10.83
C GLN A 94 -11.24 14.19 9.62
N ASN A 95 -10.36 13.23 9.30
CA ASN A 95 -10.63 12.21 8.30
C ASN A 95 -11.66 11.22 8.83
N GLN A 96 -12.85 11.18 8.22
CA GLN A 96 -13.96 10.37 8.67
C GLN A 96 -14.58 9.64 7.49
N LEU A 97 -14.79 8.34 7.66
CA LEU A 97 -15.48 7.48 6.70
C LEU A 97 -16.39 6.53 7.48
N SER A 98 -17.58 6.27 6.94
CA SER A 98 -18.45 5.23 7.50
C SER A 98 -17.88 3.84 7.19
N ALA A 99 -18.20 2.83 8.00
CA ALA A 99 -17.84 1.43 7.73
C ALA A 99 -18.36 0.96 6.35
N ARG A 100 -19.55 1.41 5.96
CA ARG A 100 -20.16 1.13 4.65
C ARG A 100 -19.31 1.70 3.51
N THR A 101 -18.88 2.96 3.64
CA THR A 101 -18.02 3.64 2.66
C THR A 101 -16.68 2.93 2.52
N VAL A 102 -16.07 2.50 3.63
CA VAL A 102 -14.81 1.75 3.61
C VAL A 102 -14.96 0.40 2.87
N CYS A 103 -16.01 -0.37 3.16
CA CYS A 103 -16.28 -1.61 2.41
C CYS A 103 -16.53 -1.36 0.92
N ALA A 104 -17.26 -0.30 0.58
CA ALA A 104 -17.51 0.09 -0.82
C ALA A 104 -16.22 0.49 -1.55
N LEU A 105 -15.30 1.19 -0.89
CA LEU A 105 -13.97 1.52 -1.42
C LEU A 105 -13.15 0.27 -1.72
N PHE A 106 -13.08 -0.67 -0.79
CA PHE A 106 -12.38 -1.94 -1.01
C PHE A 106 -12.98 -2.75 -2.18
N ALA A 107 -14.30 -2.86 -2.25
CA ALA A 107 -14.98 -3.50 -3.38
C ALA A 107 -14.74 -2.74 -4.71
N GLY A 108 -14.69 -1.41 -4.66
CA GLY A 108 -14.33 -0.55 -5.79
C GLY A 108 -12.92 -0.81 -6.30
N ILE A 109 -11.95 -0.91 -5.39
CA ILE A 109 -10.55 -1.21 -5.72
C ILE A 109 -10.44 -2.59 -6.37
N GLN A 110 -11.08 -3.62 -5.82
CA GLN A 110 -11.08 -4.96 -6.43
C GLN A 110 -11.59 -4.91 -7.88
N ARG A 111 -12.69 -4.19 -8.14
CA ARG A 111 -13.22 -4.00 -9.50
C ARG A 111 -12.24 -3.27 -10.42
N LEU A 112 -11.53 -2.25 -9.93
CA LEU A 112 -10.58 -1.48 -10.73
C LEU A 112 -9.32 -2.27 -11.11
N VAL A 113 -8.83 -3.12 -10.22
CA VAL A 113 -7.58 -3.86 -10.44
C VAL A 113 -7.79 -5.14 -11.26
N THR A 114 -9.02 -5.69 -11.26
CA THR A 114 -9.34 -6.96 -11.93
C THR A 114 -9.04 -6.96 -13.44
N PRO A 115 -9.39 -5.93 -14.24
CA PRO A 115 -9.07 -5.89 -15.67
C PRO A 115 -7.56 -5.93 -15.98
N ALA A 116 -6.74 -5.44 -15.04
CA ALA A 116 -5.28 -5.48 -15.15
C ALA A 116 -4.69 -6.83 -14.71
N LYS A 117 -5.52 -7.86 -14.46
CA LYS A 117 -5.13 -9.16 -13.91
C LYS A 117 -4.41 -9.03 -12.56
N LEU A 118 -4.77 -8.01 -11.78
CA LEU A 118 -4.30 -7.79 -10.42
C LEU A 118 -5.44 -8.07 -9.43
N THR A 119 -5.09 -8.25 -8.16
CA THR A 119 -6.07 -8.43 -7.06
C THR A 119 -5.88 -7.38 -5.99
N VAL A 120 -6.84 -7.23 -5.07
CA VAL A 120 -6.67 -6.36 -3.90
C VAL A 120 -5.46 -6.78 -3.03
N ALA A 121 -5.04 -8.06 -3.10
CA ALA A 121 -3.87 -8.58 -2.41
C ALA A 121 -2.55 -8.07 -3.02
N ASP A 122 -2.55 -7.59 -4.26
CA ASP A 122 -1.39 -6.93 -4.88
C ASP A 122 -1.18 -5.51 -4.37
N VAL A 123 -2.16 -4.94 -3.66
CA VAL A 123 -2.15 -3.53 -3.23
C VAL A 123 -2.24 -3.38 -1.70
N PHE A 124 -2.82 -4.35 -1.00
CA PHE A 124 -2.99 -4.31 0.45
C PHE A 124 -2.31 -5.47 1.17
N PRO A 125 -1.82 -5.27 2.41
CA PRO A 125 -1.23 -6.32 3.24
C PRO A 125 -2.07 -7.59 3.34
N VAL A 126 -1.42 -8.74 3.25
CA VAL A 126 -2.03 -10.07 3.42
C VAL A 126 -1.47 -10.73 4.68
N ALA A 127 -2.35 -11.10 5.60
CA ALA A 127 -2.00 -11.81 6.82
C ALA A 127 -1.32 -13.15 6.50
N GLY A 128 -0.22 -13.44 7.21
CA GLY A 128 0.61 -14.63 6.97
C GLY A 128 1.67 -14.47 5.87
N LEU A 129 1.54 -13.48 4.97
CA LEU A 129 2.50 -13.25 3.87
C LEU A 129 3.33 -11.98 4.08
N ASP A 130 2.67 -10.86 4.35
CA ASP A 130 3.32 -9.56 4.45
C ASP A 130 3.78 -9.22 5.87
N ARG A 131 4.93 -8.55 5.96
CA ARG A 131 5.46 -8.00 7.21
C ARG A 131 5.30 -6.49 7.23
N GLY A 132 4.71 -5.95 8.29
CA GLY A 132 4.48 -4.51 8.41
C GLY A 132 3.57 -4.21 9.59
N THR A 133 2.56 -3.38 9.39
CA THR A 133 1.58 -3.03 10.44
C THR A 133 0.84 -4.23 11.04
N ILE A 134 0.83 -5.37 10.31
CA ILE A 134 0.18 -6.62 10.72
C ILE A 134 1.13 -7.66 11.34
N ARG A 135 2.45 -7.38 11.44
CA ARG A 135 3.47 -8.36 11.87
C ARG A 135 3.17 -9.00 13.24
N ARG A 136 2.55 -8.26 14.16
CA ARG A 136 2.23 -8.69 15.53
C ARG A 136 0.72 -8.83 15.77
N ARG A 137 -0.06 -8.93 14.70
CA ARG A 137 -1.53 -9.07 14.76
C ARG A 137 -1.89 -10.53 14.59
N GLN A 138 -2.91 -11.00 15.31
CA GLN A 138 -3.44 -12.36 15.22
C GLN A 138 -4.62 -12.40 14.25
N ILE A 139 -4.39 -11.92 13.02
CA ILE A 139 -5.41 -11.87 11.96
C ILE A 139 -5.41 -13.22 11.22
N PRO A 140 -6.57 -13.81 10.88
CA PRO A 140 -6.63 -15.06 10.13
C PRO A 140 -5.80 -15.01 8.85
N ALA A 141 -5.06 -16.09 8.55
CA ALA A 141 -4.20 -16.17 7.38
C ALA A 141 -4.96 -15.85 6.08
N TYR A 142 -4.25 -15.28 5.11
CA TYR A 142 -4.79 -14.82 3.81
C TYR A 142 -5.85 -13.70 3.88
N THR A 143 -6.21 -13.19 5.05
CA THR A 143 -7.03 -11.98 5.15
C THR A 143 -6.25 -10.78 4.61
N ILE A 144 -6.84 -10.07 3.64
CA ILE A 144 -6.26 -8.86 3.06
C ILE A 144 -6.78 -7.66 3.83
N VAL A 145 -5.90 -6.82 4.37
CA VAL A 145 -6.30 -5.77 5.31
C VAL A 145 -5.53 -4.45 5.15
N LYS A 146 -6.13 -3.37 5.64
CA LYS A 146 -5.47 -2.13 6.01
C LYS A 146 -5.70 -1.87 7.50
N THR A 147 -4.65 -1.45 8.19
CA THR A 147 -4.70 -0.98 9.58
C THR A 147 -4.70 0.54 9.64
N GLY A 148 -5.26 1.11 10.70
CA GLY A 148 -5.11 2.52 11.05
C GLY A 148 -5.00 2.70 12.56
N THR A 149 -4.17 3.63 13.01
CA THR A 149 -4.03 3.94 14.44
C THR A 149 -3.69 5.43 14.61
N LEU A 150 -4.52 6.13 15.36
CA LEU A 150 -4.27 7.47 15.89
C LEU A 150 -4.30 7.40 17.43
N ARG A 151 -4.11 8.55 18.12
CA ARG A 151 -4.07 8.62 19.59
C ARG A 151 -5.26 7.96 20.29
N GLN A 152 -6.45 8.03 19.71
CA GLN A 152 -7.68 7.49 20.29
C GLN A 152 -8.49 6.62 19.32
N VAL A 153 -7.94 6.29 18.16
CA VAL A 153 -8.65 5.57 17.10
C VAL A 153 -7.83 4.35 16.69
N ALA A 154 -8.47 3.19 16.64
CA ALA A 154 -7.89 1.97 16.06
C ALA A 154 -8.85 1.43 15.00
N THR A 155 -8.34 1.22 13.78
CA THR A 155 -9.14 0.70 12.67
C THR A 155 -8.49 -0.51 12.02
N LEU A 156 -9.34 -1.42 11.55
CA LEU A 156 -8.95 -2.56 10.73
C LEU A 156 -10.06 -2.81 9.70
N ALA A 157 -9.71 -2.81 8.44
CA ALA A 157 -10.67 -3.04 7.36
C ALA A 157 -10.04 -3.90 6.26
N GLY A 158 -10.85 -4.61 5.49
CA GLY A 158 -10.34 -5.52 4.48
C GLY A 158 -11.34 -6.55 4.01
N VAL A 159 -10.84 -7.70 3.60
CA VAL A 159 -11.63 -8.86 3.18
C VAL A 159 -11.14 -10.14 3.81
N MET A 160 -12.08 -10.90 4.38
CA MET A 160 -11.87 -12.28 4.80
C MET A 160 -12.31 -13.23 3.69
N LEU A 161 -11.53 -14.30 3.46
CA LEU A 161 -11.82 -15.31 2.47
C LEU A 161 -12.45 -16.51 3.18
N THR A 162 -13.78 -16.54 3.22
CA THR A 162 -14.55 -17.52 3.99
C THR A 162 -15.06 -18.64 3.10
N ARG A 163 -15.24 -19.84 3.67
CA ARG A 163 -15.81 -20.99 2.98
C ARG A 163 -17.32 -20.84 2.80
N THR A 164 -18.05 -20.44 3.85
CA THR A 164 -19.53 -20.41 3.82
C THR A 164 -20.12 -19.19 3.12
N HIS A 165 -19.43 -18.04 3.10
CA HIS A 165 -19.95 -16.79 2.53
C HIS A 165 -19.10 -16.25 1.38
N GLY A 166 -18.03 -16.95 0.98
CA GLY A 166 -17.05 -16.43 0.04
C GLY A 166 -16.29 -15.23 0.62
N PRO A 167 -15.85 -14.28 -0.23
CA PRO A 167 -15.17 -13.06 0.22
C PRO A 167 -16.13 -12.14 1.00
N VAL A 168 -15.77 -11.78 2.23
CA VAL A 168 -16.55 -10.88 3.10
C VAL A 168 -15.75 -9.61 3.36
N TRP A 169 -16.23 -8.48 2.84
CA TRP A 169 -15.68 -7.14 3.11
C TRP A 169 -16.09 -6.67 4.51
N PHE A 170 -15.15 -6.12 5.26
CA PHE A 170 -15.40 -5.64 6.62
C PHE A 170 -14.66 -4.33 6.92
N ALA A 171 -15.18 -3.60 7.90
CA ALA A 171 -14.54 -2.43 8.49
C ALA A 171 -14.86 -2.34 9.98
N LEU A 172 -13.82 -2.31 10.81
CA LEU A 172 -13.88 -2.14 12.26
C LEU A 172 -13.26 -0.78 12.59
N ILE A 173 -14.06 0.13 13.13
CA ILE A 173 -13.66 1.51 13.44
C ILE A 173 -13.98 1.76 14.91
N ASN A 174 -12.94 1.79 15.76
CA ASN A 174 -13.08 1.95 17.20
C ASN A 174 -12.46 3.28 17.65
N GLN A 175 -13.15 4.02 18.52
CA GLN A 175 -12.70 5.30 19.06
C GLN A 175 -12.88 5.36 20.59
N GLY A 176 -12.05 6.15 21.29
CA GLY A 176 -12.30 6.59 22.66
C GLY A 176 -11.88 5.60 23.76
N GLY A 177 -11.19 4.51 23.40
CA GLY A 177 -10.78 3.46 24.33
C GLY A 177 -9.30 3.09 24.22
N ASN A 178 -8.93 2.00 24.89
CA ASN A 178 -7.57 1.48 24.88
C ASN A 178 -7.23 0.91 23.49
N LEU A 179 -6.27 1.56 22.80
CA LEU A 179 -5.85 1.18 21.45
C LEU A 179 -5.42 -0.29 21.35
N TRP A 180 -4.69 -0.80 22.32
CA TRP A 180 -4.22 -2.18 22.31
C TRP A 180 -5.37 -3.16 22.51
N ALA A 181 -6.30 -2.84 23.42
CA ALA A 181 -7.52 -3.63 23.60
C ALA A 181 -8.36 -3.68 22.31
N PHE A 182 -8.57 -2.55 21.63
CA PHE A 182 -9.27 -2.53 20.35
C PHE A 182 -8.59 -3.39 19.29
N ARG A 183 -7.25 -3.34 19.19
CA ARG A 183 -6.53 -4.18 18.23
C ARG A 183 -6.71 -5.66 18.54
N SER A 184 -6.62 -6.05 19.81
CA SER A 184 -6.86 -7.44 20.23
C SER A 184 -8.31 -7.88 19.98
N GLN A 185 -9.29 -7.02 20.25
CA GLN A 185 -10.71 -7.31 20.01
C GLN A 185 -11.03 -7.42 18.51
N GLN A 186 -10.42 -6.57 17.67
CA GLN A 186 -10.53 -6.67 16.21
C GLN A 186 -10.00 -8.02 15.72
N ASP A 187 -8.82 -8.43 16.18
CA ASP A 187 -8.22 -9.71 15.80
C ASP A 187 -9.09 -10.88 16.25
N ALA A 188 -9.54 -10.86 17.51
CA ALA A 188 -10.41 -11.89 18.09
C ALA A 188 -11.74 -12.02 17.34
N LEU A 189 -12.36 -10.92 16.94
CA LEU A 189 -13.59 -10.94 16.15
C LEU A 189 -13.36 -11.64 14.81
N LEU A 190 -12.28 -11.31 14.08
CA LEU A 190 -12.00 -11.96 12.80
C LEU A 190 -11.71 -13.46 12.98
N GLN A 191 -11.02 -13.86 14.04
CA GLN A 191 -10.79 -15.28 14.36
C GLN A 191 -12.10 -16.02 14.62
N GLN A 192 -12.97 -15.49 15.48
CA GLN A 192 -14.27 -16.11 15.79
C GLN A 192 -15.16 -16.25 14.55
N LEU A 193 -15.17 -15.22 13.68
CA LEU A 193 -15.90 -15.29 12.42
C LEU A 193 -15.29 -16.34 11.48
N MET A 194 -13.97 -16.45 11.42
CA MET A 194 -13.29 -17.45 10.60
C MET A 194 -13.51 -18.88 11.12
N GLU A 195 -13.52 -19.08 12.44
CA GLU A 195 -13.87 -20.37 13.06
C GLU A 195 -15.29 -20.80 12.70
N ARG A 196 -16.24 -19.86 12.72
CA ARG A 196 -17.64 -20.12 12.39
C ARG A 196 -17.88 -20.35 10.90
N TRP A 197 -17.27 -19.55 10.05
CA TRP A 197 -17.52 -19.55 8.60
C TRP A 197 -16.56 -20.43 7.80
N GLY A 198 -15.49 -20.89 8.44
CA GLY A 198 -14.40 -21.65 7.82
C GLY A 198 -13.55 -20.80 6.88
N ALA A 199 -12.26 -21.13 6.79
CA ALA A 199 -11.37 -20.54 5.80
C ALA A 199 -11.61 -21.15 4.41
N ALA A 200 -11.54 -20.32 3.37
CA ALA A 200 -11.47 -20.81 2.00
C ALA A 200 -10.10 -21.48 1.78
N ASP A 201 -10.11 -22.76 1.41
CA ASP A 201 -8.90 -23.56 1.18
C ASP A 201 -9.07 -24.39 -0.11
N PRO A 202 -8.27 -24.14 -1.18
CA PRO A 202 -7.27 -23.06 -1.27
C PRO A 202 -7.92 -21.66 -1.33
N PRO A 203 -7.18 -20.59 -0.99
CA PRO A 203 -7.65 -19.22 -1.18
C PRO A 203 -8.01 -18.94 -2.65
N PRO A 204 -9.11 -18.21 -2.94
CA PRO A 204 -9.48 -17.89 -4.32
C PRO A 204 -8.42 -17.07 -5.04
N VAL A 205 -8.09 -17.46 -6.28
CA VAL A 205 -7.05 -16.81 -7.11
C VAL A 205 -7.34 -15.32 -7.36
N SER A 206 -8.61 -14.92 -7.36
CA SER A 206 -9.05 -13.52 -7.47
C SER A 206 -8.70 -12.64 -6.26
N PHE A 207 -8.17 -13.24 -5.19
CA PHE A 207 -7.75 -12.59 -3.95
C PHE A 207 -6.34 -13.02 -3.49
N THR A 208 -5.55 -13.66 -4.34
CA THR A 208 -4.14 -13.96 -4.04
C THR A 208 -3.21 -12.97 -4.75
N PRO A 209 -2.05 -12.65 -4.18
CA PRO A 209 -1.04 -11.85 -4.88
C PRO A 209 -0.62 -12.51 -6.19
N THR A 210 -0.38 -11.71 -7.23
CA THR A 210 -0.02 -12.16 -8.58
C THR A 210 1.48 -12.09 -8.83
N SER A 211 2.21 -11.31 -8.04
CA SER A 211 3.66 -11.14 -8.16
C SER A 211 4.30 -10.84 -6.80
N PRO A 212 5.56 -11.28 -6.55
CA PRO A 212 6.30 -10.89 -5.37
C PRO A 212 6.62 -9.39 -5.37
N LEU A 213 6.74 -8.83 -4.15
CA LEU A 213 7.09 -7.42 -3.93
C LEU A 213 8.53 -7.07 -4.34
N THR A 214 9.41 -8.06 -4.45
CA THR A 214 10.82 -7.85 -4.83
C THR A 214 10.98 -7.73 -6.34
N ASP A 215 11.87 -6.82 -6.74
CA ASP A 215 12.36 -6.71 -8.11
C ASP A 215 13.82 -6.26 -8.05
N THR A 216 14.72 -7.16 -8.45
CA THR A 216 16.17 -7.00 -8.34
C THR A 216 16.79 -6.34 -9.59
N SER A 217 16.06 -6.23 -10.69
CA SER A 217 16.57 -5.69 -11.96
C SER A 217 15.88 -4.38 -12.31
N ARG A 218 16.38 -3.28 -11.73
CA ARG A 218 15.78 -1.94 -11.88
C ARG A 218 16.74 -0.87 -12.43
N ASN A 219 17.96 -1.26 -12.76
CA ASN A 219 19.00 -0.37 -13.29
C ASN A 219 19.39 -0.80 -14.70
N ASP A 220 19.27 0.11 -15.65
CA ASP A 220 19.80 -0.04 -17.01
C ASP A 220 21.10 0.77 -17.10
N ILE A 221 22.24 0.11 -17.38
CA ILE A 221 23.51 0.79 -17.70
C ILE A 221 23.46 1.18 -19.18
N LEU A 222 23.41 2.48 -19.47
CA LEU A 222 23.16 3.01 -20.82
C LEU A 222 24.45 3.33 -21.58
N LEU A 223 25.53 3.61 -20.88
CA LEU A 223 26.87 3.80 -21.44
C LEU A 223 27.75 2.62 -21.04
N ARG A 224 28.06 1.76 -22.03
CA ARG A 224 29.13 0.77 -21.93
C ARG A 224 30.35 1.35 -22.62
N THR A 225 31.34 1.80 -21.86
CA THR A 225 32.67 2.06 -22.42
C THR A 225 33.20 0.74 -22.98
N LYS A 226 33.60 0.70 -24.26
CA LYS A 226 34.30 -0.46 -24.82
C LYS A 226 35.45 -0.78 -23.88
N ALA A 227 35.50 -2.01 -23.37
CA ALA A 227 36.73 -2.54 -22.79
C ALA A 227 37.78 -2.45 -23.89
N SER A 228 38.82 -1.64 -23.65
CA SER A 228 40.04 -1.67 -24.44
C SER A 228 40.62 -3.07 -24.30
N GLY A 229 40.36 -3.92 -25.29
CA GLY A 229 41.07 -5.18 -25.46
C GLY A 229 42.55 -4.87 -25.71
N GLY A 230 43.39 -5.41 -24.84
CA GLY A 230 44.82 -5.63 -25.10
C GLY A 230 45.03 -7.08 -25.48
#